data_AF-A0A0E2U9X0-F1
#
_entry.id   AF-A0A0E2U9X0-F1
#
_cell.length_a   1.000
_cell.length_b   1.000
_cell.length_c   1.000
_cell.angle_alpha   90.00
_cell.angle_beta   90.00
_cell.angle_gamma   90.00
#
_symmetry.space_group_name_H-M   'P 1'
#
loop_
_entity.id
_entity.type
_entity.pdbx_description
1 polymer ?
#
loop_
_entity_poly.entity_id
_entity_poly.type
_entity_poly.pdbx_seq_one_letter_code
_entity_poly.pdbx_strand_id
1 'polypeptide(L)' 'MIKVSFFNESKQEKTVLFSDFKEFERAQVSCDISTPDYHPVISVTVDGQELDYQGTYGDLYFYLLKRNEK' A
#
# COMPACT_ATOMS: atom_id res chain seq x y z
N MET A 1 11.64 -2.97 0.68
CA MET A 1 11.07 -1.64 0.95
C MET A 1 9.86 -1.41 0.06
N ILE A 2 8.71 -1.10 0.67
CA ILE A 2 7.44 -0.83 -0.01
C ILE A 2 7.06 0.62 0.26
N LYS A 3 6.78 1.39 -0.80
CA LYS A 3 6.27 2.77 -0.74
C LYS A 3 4.89 2.80 -1.35
N VAL A 4 3.92 3.38 -0.66
CA VAL A 4 2.55 3.54 -1.16
C VAL A 4 2.13 4.98 -1.04
N SER A 5 1.76 5.61 -2.16
CA SER A 5 1.11 6.92 -2.17
C SER A 5 -0.40 6.76 -2.41
N PHE A 6 -1.23 7.50 -1.68
CA PHE A 6 -2.69 7.50 -1.79
C PHE A 6 -3.27 8.87 -1.43
N PHE A 7 -4.52 9.14 -1.81
CA PHE A 7 -5.25 10.32 -1.34
C PHE A 7 -6.00 10.04 -0.05
N ASN A 8 -5.88 10.93 0.94
CA ASN A 8 -6.74 10.88 2.14
C ASN A 8 -8.11 11.54 1.90
N GLU A 9 -8.96 11.56 2.93
CA GLU A 9 -10.28 12.22 2.92
C GLU A 9 -10.26 13.68 2.44
N SER A 10 -9.18 14.41 2.71
CA SER A 10 -9.00 15.80 2.31
C SER A 10 -8.38 15.96 0.91
N LYS A 11 -8.32 14.88 0.12
CA LYS A 11 -7.68 14.82 -1.20
C LYS A 11 -6.20 15.23 -1.19
N GLN A 12 -5.54 15.05 -0.05
CA GLN A 12 -4.10 15.28 0.06
C GLN A 12 -3.37 13.97 -0.21
N GLU A 13 -2.34 14.03 -1.06
CA GLU A 13 -1.44 12.90 -1.23
C GLU A 13 -0.71 12.62 0.10
N LYS A 14 -0.75 11.36 0.51
CA LYS A 14 -0.01 10.81 1.65
C LYS A 14 0.83 9.67 1.15
N THR A 15 2.00 9.53 1.75
CA THR A 15 2.92 8.43 1.48
C THR A 15 3.20 7.68 2.77
N VAL A 16 3.11 6.36 2.70
CA VAL A 16 3.56 5.45 3.76
C VAL A 16 4.70 4.58 3.23
N LEU A 17 5.59 4.21 4.14
CA LEU A 17 6.80 3.45 3.86
C LEU A 17 6.83 2.24 4.79
N PHE A 18 7.13 1.09 4.23
CA PHE A 18 7.36 -0.15 4.97
C PHE A 18 8.72 -0.71 4.57
N SER A 19 9.47 -1.21 5.55
CA SER A 19 10.81 -1.76 5.35
C SER A 19 10.76 -3.02 4.48
N ASP A 20 9.75 -3.87 4.72
CA ASP A 20 9.53 -5.12 4.00
C ASP A 20 8.04 -5.49 3.94
N PHE A 21 7.73 -6.61 3.28
CA PHE A 21 6.37 -7.13 3.17
C PHE A 21 5.77 -7.54 4.51
N LYS A 22 6.58 -8.01 5.47
CA LYS A 22 6.08 -8.41 6.80
C LYS A 22 5.62 -7.20 7.60
N GLU A 23 6.31 -6.07 7.49
CA GLU A 23 5.89 -4.82 8.11
C GLU A 23 4.59 -4.30 7.50
N PHE A 24 4.48 -4.35 6.16
CA PHE A 24 3.24 -4.04 5.47
C PHE A 24 2.08 -4.94 5.91
N GLU A 25 2.29 -6.27 5.97
CA GLU A 25 1.28 -7.22 6.43
C GLU A 25 0.84 -6.96 7.88
N ARG A 26 1.79 -6.71 8.79
CA ARG A 26 1.44 -6.35 10.19
C ARG A 26 0.57 -5.12 10.25
N ALA A 27 0.88 -4.09 9.44
CA ALA A 27 0.16 -2.84 9.43
C ALA A 27 -1.28 -2.97 8.89
N GLN A 28 -1.53 -3.92 7.99
CA GLN A 28 -2.89 -4.30 7.56
C GLN A 28 -3.65 -5.03 8.66
N VAL A 29 -3.00 -5.96 9.37
CA VAL A 29 -3.63 -6.76 10.44
C VAL A 29 -3.90 -5.94 11.70
N SER A 30 -3.04 -4.98 12.04
CA SER A 30 -3.19 -4.13 13.23
C SER A 30 -4.15 -2.95 13.02
N CYS A 31 -4.56 -2.68 11.78
CA CYS A 31 -5.19 -1.41 11.38
C CYS A 31 -4.37 -0.17 11.83
N ASP A 32 -3.05 -0.30 12.05
CA ASP A 32 -2.19 0.81 12.49
C ASP A 32 -2.17 1.94 11.46
N ILE A 33 -2.39 1.60 10.20
CA ILE A 33 -2.50 2.58 9.15
C ILE A 33 -3.91 3.14 9.24
N SER A 34 -4.02 4.39 9.69
CA SER A 34 -5.28 5.15 9.68
C SER A 34 -5.74 5.51 8.25
N THR A 35 -5.47 4.65 7.27
CA THR A 35 -5.83 4.83 5.88
C THR A 35 -7.04 3.97 5.60
N PRO A 36 -8.23 4.56 5.42
CA PRO A 36 -9.39 3.83 4.97
C PRO A 36 -9.11 3.04 3.68
N ASP A 37 -9.55 1.78 3.68
CA ASP A 37 -9.30 0.82 2.59
C ASP A 37 -9.77 1.32 1.22
N TYR A 38 -10.81 2.15 1.17
CA TYR A 38 -11.39 2.67 -0.07
C TYR A 38 -10.59 3.78 -0.73
N HIS A 39 -9.51 4.27 -0.11
CA HIS A 39 -8.72 5.34 -0.71
C HIS A 39 -8.01 4.86 -1.99
N PRO A 40 -8.08 5.64 -3.08
CA PRO A 40 -7.40 5.28 -4.31
C PRO A 40 -5.88 5.39 -4.12
N VAL A 41 -5.18 4.35 -4.56
CA VAL A 41 -3.72 4.34 -4.60
C VAL A 41 -3.26 5.11 -5.83
N ILE A 42 -2.28 5.99 -5.63
CA ILE A 42 -1.66 6.82 -6.66
C ILE A 42 -0.47 6.07 -7.26
N SER A 43 0.38 5.50 -6.41
CA SER A 43 1.54 4.74 -6.84
C SER A 43 2.00 3.76 -5.78
N VAL A 44 2.63 2.68 -6.23
CA VAL A 44 3.25 1.67 -5.38
C VAL A 44 4.64 1.38 -5.91
N THR A 45 5.64 1.48 -5.05
CA THR A 45 7.01 1.08 -5.37
C THR A 45 7.43 -0.05 -4.46
N VAL A 46 7.95 -1.14 -5.02
CA VAL A 46 8.53 -2.26 -4.26
C VAL A 46 9.98 -2.43 -4.69
N ASP A 47 10.89 -2.31 -3.73
CA ASP A 47 12.34 -2.44 -3.92
C ASP A 47 12.90 -1.56 -5.05
N GLY A 48 12.36 -0.35 -5.16
CA GLY A 48 12.74 0.65 -6.18
C GLY A 48 12.04 0.47 -7.53
N GLN A 49 11.23 -0.57 -7.72
CA GLN A 49 10.43 -0.77 -8.92
C GLN A 49 9.00 -0.26 -8.71
N GLU A 50 8.57 0.69 -9.55
CA GLU A 50 7.16 1.10 -9.59
C GLU A 50 6.30 0.02 -10.24
N LEU A 51 5.15 -0.25 -9.63
CA LEU A 51 4.17 -1.23 -10.09
C LEU A 51 3.02 -0.51 -10.79
N ASP A 52 2.57 -1.05 -11.91
CA ASP A 52 1.36 -0.59 -12.60
C ASP A 52 0.10 -1.09 -11.88
N TYR A 53 -0.08 -0.60 -10.65
CA TYR A 53 -1.20 -0.94 -9.79
C TYR A 53 -2.29 0.12 -9.91
N GLN A 54 -3.50 -0.31 -10.23
CA GLN A 54 -4.69 0.52 -10.27
C GLN A 54 -5.76 -0.11 -9.37
N GLY A 55 -6.03 0.54 -8.24
CA GLY A 55 -6.96 0.01 -7.25
C GLY A 55 -6.99 0.81 -5.96
N THR A 56 -7.64 0.23 -4.96
CA THR A 56 -7.82 0.83 -3.64
C THR A 56 -6.71 0.41 -2.68
N TYR A 57 -6.58 1.11 -1.56
CA TYR A 57 -5.59 0.78 -0.55
C TYR A 57 -5.81 -0.62 0.05
N GLY A 58 -7.07 -1.02 0.28
CA GLY A 58 -7.39 -2.35 0.80
C GLY A 58 -7.07 -3.48 -0.18
N ASP A 59 -7.34 -3.26 -1.48
CA ASP A 59 -7.04 -4.25 -2.51
C ASP A 59 -5.53 -4.44 -2.74
N LEU A 60 -4.71 -3.47 -2.33
CA LEU A 60 -3.27 -3.52 -2.50
C LEU A 60 -2.63 -4.68 -1.73
N TYR A 61 -3.17 -5.03 -0.55
CA TYR A 61 -2.66 -6.16 0.22
C TYR A 61 -2.73 -7.46 -0.60
N PHE A 62 -3.89 -7.77 -1.17
CA PHE A 62 -4.09 -8.97 -1.96
C PHE A 62 -3.25 -8.98 -3.24
N TYR A 63 -3.06 -7.82 -3.87
CA TYR A 63 -2.20 -7.68 -5.04
C TYR A 63 -0.73 -8.00 -4.72
N LEU A 64 -0.20 -7.44 -3.63
CA LEU A 64 1.19 -7.67 -3.21
C LEU A 64 1.39 -9.08 -2.65
N LEU A 65 0.40 -9.65 -1.96
CA LEU A 65 0.44 -11.03 -1.47
C LEU A 65 0.64 -12.02 -2.62
N LYS A 66 -0.18 -11.92 -3.69
CA LYS A 66 -0.06 -12.76 -4.89
C LYS A 66 1.27 -12.59 -5.62
N ARG A 67 1.91 -11.41 -5.51
CA ARG A 67 3.23 -11.16 -6.10
C ARG A 67 4.34 -11.79 -5.27
N ASN A 68 4.24 -11.74 -3.94
CA ASN A 68 5.25 -12.25 -3.02
C ASN A 68 5.24 -13.78 -2.89
N GLU A 69 4.12 -14.44 -3.24
CA GLU A 69 4.02 -15.90 -3.33
C GLU A 69 4.70 -16.51 -4.58
N LYS A 70 5.17 -15.67 -5.51
CA LYS A 70 5.89 -16.09 -6.72
C LYS A 70 7.40 -16.03 -6.55
#